data_AF-A0A7Y6X4X1-F1
#
_entry.id   AF-A0A7Y6X4X1-F1
#
_cell.length_a   1.000
_cell.length_b   1.000
_cell.length_c   1.000
_cell.angle_alpha   90.00
_cell.angle_beta   90.00
_cell.angle_gamma   90.00
#
_symmetry.space_group_name_H-M   'P 1'
#
loop_
_entity.id
_entity.type
_entity.pdbx_description
1 polymer ?
#
loop_
_entity_poly.entity_id
_entity_poly.type
_entity_poly.pdbx_seq_one_letter_code
_entity_poly.pdbx_strand_id
1 'polypeptide(L)'
;MPRSFLRALPPLLALLTASPGAAETPSHSSSPDLNVPSGQALQALEQRILGRGCEPQLLGDASRRFSEAQLLCAAHLSFLLVQLSLDGGAPPETPRRVKALLDNALTKGRAPFLSDGAALVEKHHLPHSVLYRGYVLLMLAGMERASLADAASTALFDALAARLVEALSKQLLLPSFGKSVWPCDSAPAAAGLLLHGRLRGNAESLAMGERLTARLVELAALPSGFPTKMNAKGRLVEPTPRGTTLAWTGAFLAMGSHSSAATFTTALVKGYCDRPGGELLPFAACREWPRGVNGRQDAASGPLLHGGYSVGASALAIAATRLSPEHRAWHQDLLNAAREMGIRPMLEKPHMHPLETALYWWGANARPW
;
A
#
# COMPACT_ATOMS: atom_id res chain seq x y z
N MET A 1 2.46 -40.37 -57.19
CA MET A 1 1.74 -39.48 -56.26
C MET A 1 2.60 -39.24 -55.02
N PRO A 2 2.89 -37.99 -54.64
CA PRO A 2 3.88 -37.66 -53.63
C PRO A 2 3.28 -37.33 -52.24
N ARG A 3 4.11 -37.61 -51.22
CA ARG A 3 4.27 -36.94 -49.91
C ARG A 3 3.09 -36.92 -48.92
N SER A 4 3.22 -37.77 -47.88
CA SER A 4 2.70 -37.49 -46.54
C SER A 4 3.85 -37.41 -45.54
N PHE A 5 3.87 -36.31 -44.80
CA PHE A 5 4.85 -35.93 -43.79
C PHE A 5 4.68 -36.76 -42.51
N LEU A 6 5.82 -37.23 -41.99
CA LEU A 6 6.00 -37.64 -40.60
C LEU A 6 5.78 -36.45 -39.66
N ARG A 7 4.91 -36.61 -38.66
CA ARG A 7 5.03 -35.91 -37.37
C ARG A 7 5.02 -36.93 -36.25
N ALA A 8 6.11 -36.91 -35.50
CA ALA A 8 6.37 -37.68 -34.31
C ALA A 8 5.42 -37.27 -33.17
N LEU A 9 4.79 -38.27 -32.56
CA LEU A 9 4.58 -38.35 -31.11
C LEU A 9 5.66 -39.30 -30.61
N PRO A 10 6.34 -39.01 -29.48
CA PRO A 10 6.03 -39.80 -28.28
C PRO A 10 6.39 -39.07 -26.96
N PRO A 11 6.32 -39.69 -25.77
CA PRO A 11 5.14 -40.33 -25.18
C PRO A 11 4.97 -39.88 -23.71
N LEU A 12 3.74 -39.53 -23.32
CA LEU A 12 3.32 -39.68 -21.92
C LEU A 12 2.85 -41.13 -21.75
N LEU A 13 3.26 -41.79 -20.66
CA LEU A 13 3.04 -43.20 -20.27
C LEU A 13 4.22 -44.15 -20.52
N ALA A 14 5.20 -44.10 -19.62
CA ALA A 14 5.83 -45.28 -19.03
C ALA A 14 6.67 -44.81 -17.84
N LEU A 15 6.33 -45.24 -16.62
CA LEU A 15 7.22 -45.51 -15.46
C LEU A 15 6.45 -45.33 -14.13
N LEU A 16 5.57 -46.29 -13.86
CA LEU A 16 5.34 -46.79 -12.50
C LEU A 16 6.01 -48.17 -12.45
N THR A 17 7.07 -48.30 -11.65
CA THR A 17 7.52 -49.50 -10.91
C THR A 17 8.99 -49.37 -10.54
N ALA A 18 9.28 -48.95 -9.31
CA ALA A 18 10.39 -49.45 -8.47
C ALA A 18 10.52 -48.61 -7.18
N SER A 19 10.35 -49.29 -6.04
CA SER A 19 10.99 -48.99 -4.75
C SER A 19 11.72 -50.29 -4.34
N PRO A 20 12.71 -50.30 -3.40
CA PRO A 20 13.11 -49.25 -2.49
C PRO A 20 14.64 -49.00 -2.42
N GLY A 21 15.04 -47.83 -1.94
CA GLY A 21 16.41 -47.55 -1.52
C GLY A 21 16.44 -46.30 -0.67
N ALA A 22 16.72 -46.46 0.63
CA ALA A 22 16.86 -45.37 1.58
C ALA A 22 18.01 -44.44 1.14
N ALA A 23 17.67 -43.30 0.55
CA ALA A 23 18.56 -42.18 0.37
C ALA A 23 18.09 -41.08 1.31
N GLU A 24 19.00 -40.63 2.18
CA GLU A 24 18.80 -39.48 3.04
C GLU A 24 18.20 -38.34 2.23
N THR A 25 17.02 -37.89 2.63
CA THR A 25 16.41 -36.67 2.13
C THR A 25 17.41 -35.53 2.32
N PRO A 26 17.85 -34.85 1.25
CA PRO A 26 18.61 -33.63 1.42
C PRO A 26 17.73 -32.68 2.23
N SER A 27 18.26 -32.17 3.34
CA SER A 27 17.63 -31.12 4.11
C SER A 27 17.18 -30.03 3.13
N HIS A 28 15.87 -29.86 2.97
CA HIS A 28 15.32 -28.73 2.24
C HIS A 28 15.92 -27.48 2.85
N SER A 29 16.88 -26.84 2.15
CA SER A 29 17.22 -25.45 2.45
C SER A 29 15.96 -24.68 2.14
N SER A 30 15.18 -24.34 3.17
CA SER A 30 14.02 -23.47 3.03
C SER A 30 14.51 -22.20 2.35
N SER A 31 14.03 -21.95 1.14
CA SER A 31 14.27 -20.65 0.51
C SER A 31 13.78 -19.58 1.48
N PRO A 32 14.58 -18.53 1.76
CA PRO A 32 14.19 -17.51 2.72
C PRO A 32 12.83 -16.92 2.34
N ASP A 33 11.93 -16.78 3.33
CA ASP A 33 10.61 -16.20 3.10
C ASP A 33 10.77 -14.73 2.68
N LEU A 34 10.55 -14.47 1.38
CA LEU A 34 10.69 -13.14 0.76
C LEU A 34 9.73 -12.10 1.35
N ASN A 35 8.69 -12.55 2.05
CA ASN A 35 7.74 -11.66 2.71
C ASN A 35 8.31 -11.03 3.98
N VAL A 36 9.31 -11.65 4.61
CA VAL A 36 9.96 -11.16 5.83
C VAL A 36 11.37 -10.68 5.46
N PRO A 37 11.65 -9.38 5.56
CA PRO A 37 12.94 -8.86 5.17
C PRO A 37 14.04 -9.28 6.15
N SER A 38 15.22 -9.59 5.64
CA SER A 38 16.40 -9.77 6.50
C SER A 38 16.82 -8.45 7.15
N GLY A 39 17.49 -8.51 8.30
CA GLY A 39 18.02 -7.32 8.98
C GLY A 39 18.93 -6.47 8.08
N GLN A 40 19.78 -7.13 7.26
CA GLN A 40 20.66 -6.46 6.30
C GLN A 40 19.85 -5.76 5.19
N ALA A 41 18.82 -6.41 4.66
CA ALA A 41 17.97 -5.83 3.61
C ALA A 41 17.19 -4.61 4.13
N LEU A 42 16.66 -4.68 5.36
CA LEU A 42 16.04 -3.55 6.05
C LEU A 42 17.01 -2.38 6.23
N GLN A 43 18.24 -2.65 6.64
CA GLN A 43 19.25 -1.61 6.85
C GLN A 43 19.64 -0.93 5.53
N ALA A 44 19.84 -1.71 4.46
CA ALA A 44 20.15 -1.17 3.14
C ALA A 44 19.04 -0.27 2.60
N LEU A 45 17.77 -0.70 2.76
CA LEU A 45 16.61 0.10 2.36
C LEU A 45 16.51 1.41 3.16
N GLU A 46 16.66 1.34 4.47
CA GLU A 46 16.64 2.52 5.33
C GLU A 46 17.74 3.52 4.96
N GLN A 47 18.99 3.06 4.80
CA GLN A 47 20.12 3.90 4.41
C GLN A 47 19.87 4.59 3.07
N ARG A 48 19.26 3.88 2.11
CA ARG A 48 18.84 4.47 0.83
C ARG A 48 17.84 5.60 1.04
N ILE A 49 16.75 5.35 1.77
CA ILE A 49 15.64 6.29 2.01
C ILE A 49 16.11 7.54 2.76
N LEU A 50 16.91 7.36 3.82
CA LEU A 50 17.37 8.46 4.67
C LEU A 50 18.49 9.28 4.00
N GLY A 51 19.43 8.59 3.34
CA GLY A 51 20.58 9.19 2.69
C GLY A 51 20.22 9.82 1.35
N ARG A 52 20.16 9.00 0.30
CA ARG A 52 19.96 9.44 -1.10
C ARG A 52 18.50 9.69 -1.47
N GLY A 53 17.55 9.35 -0.59
CA GLY A 53 16.12 9.50 -0.84
C GLY A 53 15.55 8.41 -1.74
N CYS A 54 14.26 8.55 -2.04
CA CYS A 54 13.55 7.74 -3.02
C CYS A 54 13.41 8.48 -4.34
N GLU A 55 13.65 7.77 -5.44
CA GLU A 55 13.48 8.34 -6.76
C GLU A 55 12.01 8.63 -7.02
N PRO A 56 11.66 9.77 -7.62
CA PRO A 56 10.29 10.14 -7.91
C PRO A 56 9.78 9.40 -9.15
N GLN A 57 9.96 8.09 -9.18
CA GLN A 57 9.62 7.20 -10.29
C GLN A 57 8.84 6.03 -9.74
N LEU A 58 7.82 5.60 -10.48
CA LEU A 58 7.08 4.39 -10.18
C LEU A 58 7.65 3.24 -11.01
N LEU A 59 8.05 2.14 -10.36
CA LEU A 59 8.59 0.91 -10.97
C LEU A 59 9.86 1.15 -11.79
N GLY A 60 10.66 2.16 -11.42
CA GLY A 60 11.85 2.56 -12.17
C GLY A 60 11.57 3.15 -13.55
N ASP A 61 10.33 3.54 -13.85
CA ASP A 61 9.95 4.20 -15.09
C ASP A 61 10.11 5.72 -14.96
N ALA A 62 11.18 6.26 -15.52
CA ALA A 62 11.47 7.70 -15.52
C ALA A 62 10.41 8.56 -16.23
N SER A 63 9.56 7.96 -17.08
CA SER A 63 8.44 8.66 -17.72
C SER A 63 7.25 8.85 -16.78
N ARG A 64 7.20 8.12 -15.67
CA ARG A 64 6.13 8.17 -14.66
C ARG A 64 6.65 8.84 -13.39
N ARG A 65 6.59 10.18 -13.38
CA ARG A 65 6.90 10.95 -12.18
C ARG A 65 5.92 10.65 -11.06
N PHE A 66 6.46 10.29 -9.91
CA PHE A 66 5.72 10.06 -8.67
C PHE A 66 6.37 10.87 -7.55
N SER A 67 6.00 12.15 -7.45
CA SER A 67 6.72 13.11 -6.61
C SER A 67 6.63 12.80 -5.12
N GLU A 68 5.62 12.03 -4.70
CA GLU A 68 5.32 11.63 -3.34
C GLU A 68 6.23 10.49 -2.84
N ALA A 69 7.06 9.91 -3.71
CA ALA A 69 7.87 8.72 -3.42
C ALA A 69 8.64 8.81 -2.10
N GLN A 70 9.23 9.97 -1.78
CA GLN A 70 9.97 10.15 -0.53
C GLN A 70 9.11 9.95 0.71
N LEU A 71 7.90 10.53 0.74
CA LEU A 71 6.96 10.37 1.85
C LEU A 71 6.53 8.90 1.95
N LEU A 72 6.12 8.30 0.83
CA LEU A 72 5.59 6.94 0.84
C LEU A 72 6.66 5.92 1.24
N CYS A 73 7.90 6.06 0.78
CA CYS A 73 9.00 5.20 1.23
C CYS A 73 9.19 5.26 2.75
N ALA A 74 9.30 6.48 3.29
CA ALA A 74 9.53 6.68 4.72
C ALA A 74 8.37 6.12 5.56
N ALA A 75 7.13 6.39 5.13
CA ALA A 75 5.94 5.94 5.82
C ALA A 75 5.77 4.42 5.76
N HIS A 76 5.83 3.79 4.58
CA HIS A 76 5.61 2.34 4.47
C HIS A 76 6.71 1.53 5.14
N LEU A 77 7.96 1.98 5.10
CA LEU A 77 9.02 1.36 5.89
C LEU A 77 8.77 1.53 7.40
N SER A 78 8.32 2.72 7.83
CA SER A 78 7.92 2.94 9.22
C SER A 78 6.78 2.00 9.64
N PHE A 79 5.77 1.81 8.79
CA PHE A 79 4.63 0.93 9.08
C PHE A 79 5.08 -0.53 9.20
N LEU A 80 5.99 -0.97 8.34
CA LEU A 80 6.59 -2.29 8.42
C LEU A 80 7.36 -2.49 9.75
N LEU A 81 8.20 -1.52 10.15
CA LEU A 81 8.96 -1.62 11.39
C LEU A 81 8.05 -1.62 12.64
N VAL A 82 7.00 -0.79 12.63
CA VAL A 82 5.94 -0.82 13.66
C VAL A 82 5.29 -2.20 13.72
N GLN A 83 4.91 -2.74 12.57
CA GLN A 83 4.26 -4.05 12.50
C GLN A 83 5.16 -5.17 13.02
N LEU A 84 6.42 -5.22 12.60
CA LEU A 84 7.39 -6.19 13.11
C LEU A 84 7.59 -6.05 14.63
N SER A 85 7.53 -4.83 15.16
CA SER A 85 7.58 -4.59 16.61
C SER A 85 6.36 -5.14 17.34
N LEU A 86 5.16 -4.92 16.78
CA LEU A 86 3.90 -5.44 17.34
C LEU A 86 3.84 -6.97 17.30
N ASP A 87 4.46 -7.59 16.29
CA ASP A 87 4.56 -9.05 16.14
C ASP A 87 5.66 -9.67 17.03
N GLY A 88 6.36 -8.86 17.85
CA GLY A 88 7.44 -9.31 18.74
C GLY A 88 8.78 -9.56 18.05
N GLY A 89 8.88 -9.25 16.75
CA GLY A 89 10.07 -9.41 15.92
C GLY A 89 10.80 -8.09 15.63
N ALA A 90 10.77 -7.14 16.57
CA ALA A 90 11.36 -5.82 16.39
C ALA A 90 12.85 -5.92 16.00
N PRO A 91 13.27 -5.36 14.85
CA PRO A 91 14.69 -5.22 14.55
C PRO A 91 15.42 -4.39 15.63
N PRO A 92 16.74 -4.53 15.77
CA PRO A 92 17.52 -3.65 16.64
C PRO A 92 17.28 -2.18 16.33
N GLU A 93 17.33 -1.33 17.36
CA GLU A 93 17.19 0.13 17.22
C GLU A 93 15.85 0.60 16.61
N THR A 94 14.81 -0.24 16.59
CA THR A 94 13.52 0.11 15.98
C THR A 94 12.96 1.49 16.38
N PRO A 95 12.96 1.89 17.68
CA PRO A 95 12.54 3.26 18.05
C PRO A 95 13.31 4.35 17.31
N ARG A 96 14.64 4.25 17.28
CA ARG A 96 15.53 5.22 16.59
C ARG A 96 15.28 5.24 15.08
N ARG A 97 15.10 4.06 14.46
CA ARG A 97 14.88 3.90 13.02
C ARG A 97 13.55 4.51 12.59
N VAL A 98 12.48 4.20 13.32
CA VAL A 98 11.14 4.76 13.06
C VAL A 98 11.14 6.28 13.26
N LYS A 99 11.80 6.78 14.31
CA LYS A 99 11.96 8.22 14.52
C LYS A 99 12.70 8.91 13.37
N ALA A 100 13.78 8.32 12.86
CA ALA A 100 14.52 8.86 11.71
C ALA A 100 13.66 8.91 10.43
N LEU A 101 12.79 7.92 10.22
CA LEU A 101 11.85 7.92 9.09
C LEU A 101 10.76 8.99 9.25
N LEU A 102 10.24 9.19 10.46
CA LEU A 102 9.34 10.31 10.76
C LEU A 102 10.02 11.65 10.49
N ASP A 103 11.25 11.86 10.98
CA ASP A 103 11.99 13.11 10.76
C ASP A 103 12.28 13.33 9.26
N ASN A 104 12.53 12.26 8.51
CA ASN A 104 12.64 12.31 7.05
C ASN A 104 11.33 12.76 6.39
N ALA A 105 10.19 12.23 6.80
CA ALA A 105 8.87 12.65 6.32
C ALA A 105 8.61 14.14 6.64
N LEU A 106 8.94 14.58 7.86
CA LEU A 106 8.78 15.95 8.34
C LEU A 106 9.70 16.97 7.65
N THR A 107 10.77 16.52 6.98
CA THR A 107 11.77 17.40 6.35
C THR A 107 11.82 17.26 4.84
N LYS A 108 12.24 16.11 4.32
CA LYS A 108 12.39 15.83 2.87
C LYS A 108 11.06 15.43 2.24
N GLY A 109 10.26 14.61 2.94
CA GLY A 109 9.00 14.05 2.41
C GLY A 109 7.91 15.07 2.11
N ARG A 110 7.97 16.27 2.72
CA ARG A 110 6.97 17.33 2.53
C ARG A 110 7.09 18.13 1.23
N ALA A 111 8.24 18.08 0.55
CA ALA A 111 8.55 19.00 -0.55
C ALA A 111 7.48 19.07 -1.67
N PRO A 112 6.91 17.93 -2.15
CA PRO A 112 5.87 17.96 -3.20
C PRO A 112 4.56 18.64 -2.80
N PHE A 113 4.33 18.79 -1.50
CA PHE A 113 3.04 19.22 -0.94
C PHE A 113 3.05 20.68 -0.50
N LEU A 114 4.20 21.36 -0.58
CA LEU A 114 4.35 22.73 -0.09
C LEU A 114 3.70 23.80 -0.99
N SER A 115 3.28 23.45 -2.21
CA SER A 115 2.69 24.40 -3.16
C SER A 115 1.43 25.10 -2.64
N ASP A 116 0.74 24.48 -1.68
CA ASP A 116 -0.57 24.93 -1.19
C ASP A 116 -0.47 25.57 0.20
N GLY A 117 0.77 25.90 0.59
CA GLY A 117 1.09 26.43 1.90
C GLY A 117 1.25 25.37 2.97
N ALA A 118 1.69 25.83 4.14
CA ALA A 118 1.94 25.02 5.30
C ALA A 118 1.46 25.75 6.56
N ALA A 119 1.12 24.99 7.59
CA ALA A 119 0.82 25.51 8.91
C ALA A 119 1.88 25.05 9.90
N LEU A 120 2.16 25.87 10.90
CA LEU A 120 2.96 25.46 12.05
C LEU A 120 2.13 24.52 12.94
N VAL A 121 2.62 23.31 13.15
CA VAL A 121 2.08 22.32 14.08
C VAL A 121 3.23 21.89 14.96
N GLU A 122 3.14 22.17 16.26
CA GLU A 122 4.30 22.14 17.16
C GLU A 122 5.47 22.94 16.57
N LYS A 123 6.64 22.31 16.40
CA LYS A 123 7.86 22.92 15.85
C LYS A 123 8.01 22.66 14.34
N HIS A 124 6.99 22.15 13.67
CA HIS A 124 7.06 21.69 12.28
C HIS A 124 6.13 22.48 11.36
N HIS A 125 6.66 22.93 10.22
CA HIS A 125 5.84 23.48 9.14
C HIS A 125 5.31 22.34 8.26
N LEU A 126 4.03 22.01 8.42
CA LEU A 126 3.38 20.90 7.75
C LEU A 126 2.47 21.39 6.60
N PRO A 127 2.67 20.90 5.36
CA PRO A 127 1.77 21.11 4.22
C PRO A 127 0.30 20.98 4.56
N HIS A 128 -0.58 21.74 3.90
CA HIS A 128 -2.04 21.59 4.06
C HIS A 128 -2.62 20.30 3.45
N SER A 129 -1.83 19.59 2.63
CA SER A 129 -2.22 18.34 1.96
C SER A 129 -2.76 17.29 2.94
N VAL A 130 -3.97 16.79 2.68
CA VAL A 130 -4.59 15.72 3.47
C VAL A 130 -3.82 14.41 3.35
N LEU A 131 -3.26 14.13 2.17
CA LEU A 131 -2.42 12.96 1.92
C LEU A 131 -1.19 13.00 2.84
N TYR A 132 -0.44 14.10 2.80
CA TYR A 132 0.76 14.26 3.61
C TYR A 132 0.45 14.17 5.11
N ARG A 133 -0.54 14.94 5.57
CA ARG A 133 -0.91 14.98 6.99
C ARG A 133 -1.44 13.63 7.47
N GLY A 134 -2.24 12.95 6.65
CA GLY A 134 -2.75 11.62 6.95
C GLY A 134 -1.63 10.59 7.12
N TYR A 135 -0.62 10.61 6.26
CA TYR A 135 0.56 9.76 6.40
C TYR A 135 1.35 10.03 7.67
N VAL A 136 1.66 11.30 7.96
CA VAL A 136 2.38 11.68 9.18
C VAL A 136 1.58 11.28 10.42
N LEU A 137 0.26 11.52 10.43
CA LEU A 137 -0.62 11.12 11.53
C LEU A 137 -0.60 9.60 11.73
N LEU A 138 -0.62 8.83 10.65
CA LEU A 138 -0.58 7.37 10.72
C LEU A 138 0.77 6.83 11.18
N MET A 139 1.89 7.45 10.77
CA MET A 139 3.22 7.10 11.30
C MET A 139 3.28 7.31 12.82
N LEU A 140 2.75 8.44 13.30
CA LEU A 140 2.66 8.75 14.72
C LEU A 140 1.75 7.78 15.47
N ALA A 141 0.60 7.43 14.90
CA ALA A 141 -0.30 6.43 15.47
C ALA A 141 0.37 5.05 15.60
N GLY A 142 1.14 4.63 14.60
CA GLY A 142 1.91 3.38 14.65
C GLY A 142 2.99 3.40 15.74
N MET A 143 3.71 4.52 15.88
CA MET A 143 4.68 4.72 16.95
C MET A 143 4.04 4.62 18.33
N GLU A 144 2.91 5.30 18.55
CA GLU A 144 2.17 5.26 19.80
C GLU A 144 1.66 3.83 20.10
N ARG A 145 1.08 3.16 19.10
CA ARG A 145 0.52 1.80 19.21
C ARG A 145 1.56 0.75 19.62
N ALA A 146 2.80 0.92 19.15
CA ALA A 146 3.92 0.02 19.42
C ALA A 146 4.79 0.46 20.61
N SER A 147 4.39 1.50 21.35
CA SER A 147 5.17 2.07 22.46
C SER A 147 6.58 2.52 22.03
N LEU A 148 6.71 3.02 20.80
CA LEU A 148 7.94 3.55 20.21
C LEU A 148 8.00 5.08 20.22
N ALA A 149 6.91 5.75 20.58
CA ALA A 149 6.80 7.21 20.58
C ALA A 149 7.58 7.84 21.75
N ASP A 150 8.32 8.90 21.45
CA ASP A 150 8.85 9.83 22.45
C ASP A 150 7.84 10.96 22.74
N ALA A 151 8.07 11.73 23.81
CA ALA A 151 7.16 12.81 24.21
C ALA A 151 6.93 13.86 23.10
N ALA A 152 7.95 14.13 22.28
CA ALA A 152 7.83 15.07 21.16
C ALA A 152 6.94 14.53 20.05
N SER A 153 7.05 13.24 19.75
CA SER A 153 6.23 12.55 18.75
C SER A 153 4.79 12.43 19.24
N THR A 154 4.55 12.09 20.50
CA THR A 154 3.20 12.08 21.09
C THR A 154 2.57 13.49 21.09
N ALA A 155 3.32 14.54 21.43
CA ALA A 155 2.80 15.91 21.35
C ALA A 155 2.44 16.31 19.90
N LEU A 156 3.28 15.94 18.93
CA LEU A 156 2.99 16.14 17.51
C LEU A 156 1.76 15.35 17.05
N PHE A 157 1.55 14.13 17.57
CA PHE A 157 0.39 13.31 17.27
C PHE A 157 -0.91 14.00 17.71
N ASP A 158 -0.95 14.46 18.96
CA ASP A 158 -2.09 15.17 19.55
C ASP A 158 -2.35 16.49 18.81
N ALA A 159 -1.31 17.29 18.53
CA ALA A 159 -1.44 18.56 17.83
C ALA A 159 -1.90 18.39 16.36
N LEU A 160 -1.35 17.41 15.64
CA LEU A 160 -1.73 17.16 14.24
C LEU A 160 -3.17 16.65 14.12
N ALA A 161 -3.60 15.76 15.02
CA ALA A 161 -4.98 15.28 15.08
C ALA A 161 -5.95 16.46 15.29
N ALA A 162 -5.69 17.31 16.29
CA ALA A 162 -6.51 18.50 16.55
C ALA A 162 -6.60 19.44 15.34
N ARG A 163 -5.49 19.67 14.63
CA ARG A 163 -5.49 20.50 13.41
C ARG A 163 -6.25 19.89 12.25
N LEU A 164 -6.22 18.56 12.11
CA LEU A 164 -7.03 17.87 11.12
C LEU A 164 -8.52 17.91 11.46
N VAL A 165 -8.89 17.69 12.73
CA VAL A 165 -10.27 17.86 13.20
C VAL A 165 -10.79 19.26 12.88
N GLU A 166 -10.02 20.29 13.22
CA GLU A 166 -10.35 21.69 12.95
C GLU A 166 -10.58 21.92 11.44
N ALA A 167 -9.66 21.47 10.59
CA ALA A 167 -9.77 21.64 9.14
C ALA A 167 -10.96 20.87 8.55
N LEU A 168 -11.16 19.62 8.95
CA LEU A 168 -12.23 18.74 8.46
C LEU A 168 -13.62 19.18 8.91
N SER A 169 -13.72 19.82 10.08
CA SER A 169 -14.97 20.43 10.55
C SER A 169 -15.49 21.52 9.59
N LYS A 170 -14.58 22.21 8.91
CA LYS A 170 -14.88 23.27 7.93
C LYS A 170 -15.09 22.69 6.53
N GLN A 171 -14.32 21.67 6.15
CA GLN A 171 -14.41 20.99 4.86
C GLN A 171 -13.97 19.53 4.97
N LEU A 172 -14.91 18.60 4.81
CA LEU A 172 -14.67 17.18 5.08
C LEU A 172 -13.74 16.51 4.05
N LEU A 173 -13.70 16.99 2.80
CA LEU A 173 -12.78 16.49 1.79
C LEU A 173 -11.75 17.56 1.47
N LEU A 174 -10.60 17.45 2.14
CA LEU A 174 -9.49 18.38 1.99
C LEU A 174 -8.66 18.07 0.71
N PRO A 175 -8.01 19.08 0.11
CA PRO A 175 -7.14 18.86 -1.05
C PRO A 175 -5.88 18.06 -0.72
N SER A 176 -5.38 17.32 -1.70
CA SER A 176 -4.07 16.64 -1.64
C SER A 176 -2.97 17.45 -2.33
N PHE A 177 -3.31 18.10 -3.45
CA PHE A 177 -2.43 18.93 -4.27
C PHE A 177 -3.22 20.07 -4.90
N GLY A 178 -2.75 21.30 -4.78
CA GLY A 178 -3.49 22.47 -5.21
C GLY A 178 -4.87 22.54 -4.56
N LYS A 179 -5.85 22.82 -5.41
CA LYS A 179 -7.29 22.78 -5.09
C LYS A 179 -7.93 21.44 -5.47
N SER A 180 -7.12 20.45 -5.82
CA SER A 180 -7.59 19.15 -6.29
C SER A 180 -7.78 18.19 -5.12
N VAL A 181 -8.93 17.52 -5.13
CA VAL A 181 -9.34 16.58 -4.09
C VAL A 181 -9.34 15.18 -4.70
N TRP A 182 -8.55 14.28 -4.14
CA TRP A 182 -8.62 12.85 -4.44
C TRP A 182 -9.20 12.16 -3.21
N PRO A 183 -10.45 11.67 -3.26
CA PRO A 183 -11.10 11.11 -2.07
C PRO A 183 -10.30 10.00 -1.38
N CYS A 184 -9.57 9.17 -2.14
CA CYS A 184 -8.74 8.11 -1.57
C CYS A 184 -7.65 8.63 -0.61
N ASP A 185 -7.16 9.84 -0.83
CA ASP A 185 -6.06 10.43 -0.04
C ASP A 185 -6.50 10.84 1.37
N SER A 186 -7.81 10.91 1.62
CA SER A 186 -8.36 11.09 2.95
C SER A 186 -8.31 9.82 3.80
N ALA A 187 -8.10 8.64 3.21
CA ALA A 187 -8.15 7.36 3.94
C ALA A 187 -7.05 7.21 5.01
N PRO A 188 -5.77 7.58 4.77
CA PRO A 188 -4.76 7.61 5.83
C PRO A 188 -5.12 8.56 6.98
N ALA A 189 -5.71 9.72 6.67
CA ALA A 189 -6.14 10.68 7.69
C ALA A 189 -7.33 10.13 8.52
N ALA A 190 -8.31 9.48 7.88
CA ALA A 190 -9.40 8.82 8.57
C ALA A 190 -8.87 7.73 9.52
N ALA A 191 -8.00 6.85 9.01
CA ALA A 191 -7.37 5.79 9.81
C ALA A 191 -6.57 6.36 10.99
N GLY A 192 -5.74 7.38 10.75
CA GLY A 192 -4.95 8.03 11.79
C GLY A 192 -5.81 8.71 12.87
N LEU A 193 -6.94 9.34 12.49
CA LEU A 193 -7.87 9.97 13.44
C LEU A 193 -8.63 8.93 14.29
N LEU A 194 -9.06 7.83 13.68
CA LEU A 194 -9.67 6.70 14.40
C LEU A 194 -8.69 6.09 15.41
N LEU A 195 -7.44 5.89 15.00
CA LEU A 195 -6.38 5.38 15.87
C LEU A 195 -6.04 6.38 16.99
N HIS A 196 -5.92 7.67 16.67
CA HIS A 196 -5.71 8.72 17.66
C HIS A 196 -6.82 8.70 18.72
N GLY A 197 -8.08 8.68 18.28
CA GLY A 197 -9.22 8.64 19.17
C GLY A 197 -9.21 7.45 20.13
N ARG A 198 -8.82 6.26 19.65
CA ARG A 198 -8.74 5.04 20.47
C ARG A 198 -7.52 5.02 21.40
N LEU A 199 -6.34 5.38 20.88
CA LEU A 199 -5.07 5.30 21.62
C LEU A 199 -4.94 6.41 22.67
N ARG A 200 -5.51 7.59 22.39
CA ARG A 200 -5.40 8.79 23.23
C ARG A 200 -6.69 9.11 23.99
N GLY A 201 -7.75 8.32 23.79
CA GLY A 201 -9.06 8.58 24.40
C GLY A 201 -9.73 9.86 23.91
N ASN A 202 -9.43 10.31 22.68
CA ASN A 202 -9.90 11.58 22.14
C ASN A 202 -11.20 11.40 21.32
N ALA A 203 -12.35 11.75 21.92
CA ALA A 203 -13.65 11.56 21.30
C ALA A 203 -13.86 12.38 20.02
N GLU A 204 -13.30 13.59 19.93
CA GLU A 204 -13.44 14.45 18.75
C GLU A 204 -12.71 13.86 17.53
N SER A 205 -11.51 13.34 17.73
CA SER A 205 -10.72 12.69 16.69
C SER A 205 -11.39 11.41 16.22
N LEU A 206 -11.91 10.60 17.15
CA LEU A 206 -12.70 9.41 16.82
C LEU A 206 -13.92 9.78 15.96
N ALA A 207 -14.73 10.74 16.42
CA ALA A 207 -15.92 11.18 15.70
C ALA A 207 -15.61 11.77 14.32
N MET A 208 -14.50 12.50 14.17
CA MET A 208 -14.08 13.02 12.88
C MET A 208 -13.59 11.91 11.94
N GLY A 209 -12.85 10.92 12.46
CA GLY A 209 -12.44 9.74 11.70
C GLY A 209 -13.63 8.93 11.18
N GLU A 210 -14.64 8.73 12.02
CA GLU A 210 -15.92 8.11 11.65
C GLU A 210 -16.65 8.92 10.56
N ARG A 211 -16.79 10.24 10.75
CA ARG A 211 -17.45 11.12 9.79
C ARG A 211 -16.74 11.14 8.44
N LEU A 212 -15.41 11.19 8.43
CA LEU A 212 -14.62 11.15 7.20
C LEU A 212 -14.77 9.80 6.50
N THR A 213 -14.77 8.70 7.25
CA THR A 213 -14.99 7.35 6.70
C THR A 213 -16.38 7.20 6.09
N ALA A 214 -17.43 7.66 6.79
CA ALA A 214 -18.79 7.68 6.27
C ALA A 214 -18.87 8.44 4.95
N ARG A 215 -18.18 9.59 4.84
CA ARG A 215 -18.14 10.35 3.59
C ARG A 215 -17.47 9.59 2.43
N LEU A 216 -16.41 8.83 2.70
CA LEU A 216 -15.80 7.98 1.67
C LEU A 216 -16.75 6.87 1.21
N VAL A 217 -17.51 6.27 2.14
CA VAL A 217 -18.52 5.25 1.83
C VAL A 217 -19.66 5.83 0.99
N GLU A 218 -20.16 7.03 1.32
CA GLU A 218 -21.16 7.75 0.50
C GLU A 218 -20.67 7.94 -0.93
N LEU A 219 -19.40 8.32 -1.11
CA LEU A 219 -18.80 8.49 -2.44
C LEU A 219 -18.67 7.15 -3.18
N ALA A 220 -18.38 6.06 -2.47
CA ALA A 220 -18.30 4.72 -3.06
C ALA A 220 -19.67 4.21 -3.53
N ALA A 221 -20.76 4.69 -2.91
CA ALA A 221 -22.13 4.34 -3.25
C ALA A 221 -22.72 5.15 -4.42
N LEU A 222 -21.96 6.08 -5.01
CA LEU A 222 -22.41 6.80 -6.20
C LEU A 222 -22.69 5.82 -7.37
N PRO A 223 -23.65 6.11 -8.27
CA PRO A 223 -23.91 5.27 -9.44
C PRO A 223 -22.69 5.05 -10.34
N SER A 224 -21.77 6.03 -10.37
CA SER A 224 -20.50 5.93 -11.09
C SER A 224 -19.43 5.09 -10.39
N GLY A 225 -19.67 4.67 -9.14
CA GLY A 225 -18.66 4.12 -8.24
C GLY A 225 -17.79 5.20 -7.58
N PHE A 226 -16.80 4.76 -6.80
CA PHE A 226 -15.91 5.62 -6.03
C PHE A 226 -15.04 6.50 -6.93
N PRO A 227 -15.24 7.83 -6.94
CA PRO A 227 -14.63 8.70 -7.93
C PRO A 227 -13.13 8.87 -7.70
N THR A 228 -12.37 9.00 -8.78
CA THR A 228 -10.93 9.27 -8.71
C THR A 228 -10.66 10.68 -8.19
N LYS A 229 -11.37 11.68 -8.72
CA LYS A 229 -11.04 13.09 -8.47
C LYS A 229 -12.28 13.96 -8.37
N MET A 230 -12.23 14.91 -7.44
CA MET A 230 -13.22 15.94 -7.21
C MET A 230 -12.54 17.32 -7.17
N ASN A 231 -13.34 18.38 -7.33
CA ASN A 231 -12.87 19.74 -7.05
C ASN A 231 -13.26 20.16 -5.62
N ALA A 232 -12.70 21.29 -5.16
CA ALA A 232 -12.97 21.85 -3.84
C ALA A 232 -14.47 22.20 -3.58
N LYS A 233 -15.29 22.30 -4.62
CA LYS A 233 -16.75 22.53 -4.50
C LYS A 233 -17.54 21.22 -4.38
N GLY A 234 -16.87 20.08 -4.28
CA GLY A 234 -17.50 18.76 -4.19
C GLY A 234 -18.06 18.22 -5.50
N ARG A 235 -17.73 18.82 -6.66
CA ARG A 235 -18.14 18.28 -7.96
C ARG A 235 -17.15 17.22 -8.44
N LEU A 236 -17.67 16.17 -9.06
CA LEU A 236 -16.88 15.13 -9.71
C LEU A 236 -16.11 15.75 -10.89
N VAL A 237 -14.80 15.52 -10.92
CA VAL A 237 -13.90 15.94 -12.02
C VAL A 237 -13.50 14.73 -12.84
N GLU A 238 -13.12 13.64 -12.16
CA GLU A 238 -12.89 12.33 -12.76
C GLU A 238 -13.80 11.33 -12.03
N PRO A 239 -15.03 11.11 -12.54
CA PRO A 239 -16.00 10.22 -11.90
C PRO A 239 -15.63 8.74 -12.04
N THR A 240 -14.78 8.40 -13.01
CA THR A 240 -14.40 7.01 -13.28
C THR A 240 -13.63 6.43 -12.09
N PRO A 241 -14.07 5.29 -11.55
CA PRO A 241 -13.40 4.62 -10.45
C PRO A 241 -12.15 3.89 -10.92
N ARG A 242 -11.17 3.75 -10.02
CA ARG A 242 -9.88 3.14 -10.29
C ARG A 242 -9.56 2.04 -9.27
N GLY A 243 -8.95 0.95 -9.71
CA GLY A 243 -8.51 -0.14 -8.84
C GLY A 243 -7.53 0.35 -7.78
N THR A 244 -6.56 1.20 -8.15
CA THR A 244 -5.60 1.80 -7.22
C THR A 244 -6.30 2.58 -6.10
N THR A 245 -7.33 3.38 -6.40
CA THR A 245 -8.02 4.19 -5.37
C THR A 245 -8.84 3.32 -4.42
N LEU A 246 -9.47 2.26 -4.91
CA LEU A 246 -10.19 1.29 -4.08
C LEU A 246 -9.25 0.48 -3.18
N ALA A 247 -8.15 -0.04 -3.73
CA ALA A 247 -7.15 -0.78 -2.98
C ALA A 247 -6.53 0.07 -1.87
N TRP A 248 -6.17 1.30 -2.21
CA TRP A 248 -5.63 2.28 -1.27
C TRP A 248 -6.60 2.56 -0.11
N THR A 249 -7.84 2.93 -0.41
CA THR A 249 -8.83 3.26 0.62
C THR A 249 -9.17 2.06 1.48
N GLY A 250 -9.35 0.87 0.89
CA GLY A 250 -9.58 -0.37 1.63
C GLY A 250 -8.44 -0.71 2.58
N ALA A 251 -7.19 -0.64 2.11
CA ALA A 251 -6.02 -0.95 2.93
C ALA A 251 -5.90 -0.01 4.15
N PHE A 252 -6.00 1.31 3.94
CA PHE A 252 -5.82 2.26 5.06
C PHE A 252 -6.97 2.23 6.06
N LEU A 253 -8.23 2.13 5.62
CA LEU A 253 -9.35 2.00 6.54
C LEU A 253 -9.28 0.70 7.35
N ALA A 254 -8.82 -0.40 6.74
CA ALA A 254 -8.64 -1.67 7.45
C ALA A 254 -7.47 -1.62 8.44
N MET A 255 -6.40 -0.89 8.12
CA MET A 255 -5.32 -0.62 9.07
C MET A 255 -5.83 0.17 10.28
N GLY A 256 -6.72 1.14 10.05
CA GLY A 256 -7.49 1.82 11.10
C GLY A 256 -8.59 0.96 11.74
N SER A 257 -8.59 -0.36 11.55
CA SER A 257 -9.54 -1.31 12.15
C SER A 257 -11.02 -0.97 11.89
N HIS A 258 -11.33 -0.32 10.77
CA HIS A 258 -12.70 0.12 10.45
C HIS A 258 -13.41 -0.84 9.49
N SER A 259 -14.61 -1.29 9.85
CA SER A 259 -15.37 -2.32 9.10
C SER A 259 -15.71 -1.91 7.67
N SER A 260 -15.99 -0.62 7.42
CA SER A 260 -16.25 -0.09 6.07
C SER A 260 -15.09 -0.26 5.08
N ALA A 261 -13.89 -0.66 5.52
CA ALA A 261 -12.83 -1.05 4.61
C ALA A 261 -13.27 -2.16 3.63
N ALA A 262 -14.13 -3.08 4.10
CA ALA A 262 -14.67 -4.17 3.29
C ALA A 262 -15.46 -3.67 2.07
N THR A 263 -16.08 -2.48 2.14
CA THR A 263 -16.76 -1.85 1.00
C THR A 263 -15.82 -1.66 -0.18
N PHE A 264 -14.62 -1.13 0.09
CA PHE A 264 -13.64 -0.80 -0.95
C PHE A 264 -12.90 -2.04 -1.45
N THR A 265 -12.45 -2.92 -0.53
CA THR A 265 -11.76 -4.15 -0.92
C THR A 265 -12.68 -5.10 -1.68
N THR A 266 -13.97 -5.19 -1.33
CA THR A 266 -14.94 -6.00 -2.07
C THR A 266 -15.20 -5.41 -3.46
N ALA A 267 -15.35 -4.10 -3.58
CA ALA A 267 -15.51 -3.44 -4.88
C ALA A 267 -14.28 -3.65 -5.78
N LEU A 268 -13.07 -3.56 -5.21
CA LEU A 268 -11.82 -3.88 -5.89
C LEU A 268 -11.83 -5.32 -6.41
N VAL A 269 -11.99 -6.30 -5.53
CA VAL A 269 -11.88 -7.72 -5.88
C VAL A 269 -12.93 -8.12 -6.91
N LYS A 270 -14.18 -7.66 -6.76
CA LYS A 270 -15.27 -8.00 -7.70
C LYS A 270 -15.14 -7.31 -9.05
N GLY A 271 -14.69 -6.06 -9.08
CA GLY A 271 -14.74 -5.21 -10.28
C GLY A 271 -13.44 -5.10 -11.06
N TYR A 272 -12.30 -5.45 -10.45
CA TYR A 272 -10.97 -5.12 -10.96
C TYR A 272 -9.98 -6.27 -10.88
N CYS A 273 -10.14 -7.21 -9.94
CA CYS A 273 -9.19 -8.31 -9.80
C CYS A 273 -9.67 -9.57 -10.51
N ASP A 274 -8.74 -10.28 -11.15
CA ASP A 274 -8.97 -11.51 -11.88
C ASP A 274 -7.86 -12.53 -11.56
N ARG A 275 -8.13 -13.80 -11.90
CA ARG A 275 -7.13 -14.88 -11.87
C ARG A 275 -6.66 -15.18 -13.29
N PRO A 276 -5.59 -14.53 -13.80
CA PRO A 276 -5.16 -14.68 -15.18
C PRO A 276 -4.83 -16.12 -15.58
N GLY A 277 -4.38 -16.95 -14.64
CA GLY A 277 -4.09 -18.36 -14.88
C GLY A 277 -5.27 -19.32 -14.64
N GLY A 278 -6.49 -18.79 -14.48
CA GLY A 278 -7.68 -19.57 -14.15
C GLY A 278 -7.57 -20.26 -12.79
N GLU A 279 -8.27 -21.38 -12.63
CA GLU A 279 -8.22 -22.19 -11.40
C GLU A 279 -6.93 -23.03 -11.28
N LEU A 280 -6.16 -23.13 -12.37
CA LEU A 280 -4.98 -24.01 -12.46
C LEU A 280 -3.71 -23.37 -11.90
N LEU A 281 -3.63 -22.03 -11.87
CA LEU A 281 -2.48 -21.31 -11.34
C LEU A 281 -2.95 -20.34 -10.26
N PRO A 282 -2.35 -20.37 -9.05
CA PRO A 282 -2.73 -19.51 -7.93
C PRO A 282 -2.14 -18.11 -8.11
N PHE A 283 -2.52 -17.42 -9.19
CA PHE A 283 -2.08 -16.07 -9.53
C PHE A 283 -3.29 -15.15 -9.63
N ALA A 284 -3.16 -13.96 -9.05
CA ALA A 284 -4.14 -12.90 -9.17
C ALA A 284 -3.46 -11.60 -9.65
N ALA A 285 -4.23 -10.79 -10.35
CA ALA A 285 -3.83 -9.45 -10.75
C ALA A 285 -5.04 -8.52 -10.76
N CYS A 286 -4.83 -7.23 -10.53
CA CYS A 286 -5.88 -6.23 -10.50
C CYS A 286 -5.66 -5.16 -11.59
N ARG A 287 -6.76 -4.75 -12.22
CA ARG A 287 -6.81 -3.72 -13.25
C ARG A 287 -6.88 -2.34 -12.62
N GLU A 288 -6.41 -1.33 -13.34
CA GLU A 288 -6.69 0.06 -12.99
C GLU A 288 -8.13 0.40 -13.31
N TRP A 289 -8.61 -0.02 -14.47
CA TRP A 289 -9.94 0.34 -14.95
C TRP A 289 -10.95 -0.78 -14.69
N PRO A 290 -12.25 -0.46 -14.51
CA PRO A 290 -13.29 -1.47 -14.35
C PRO A 290 -13.27 -2.47 -15.50
N ARG A 291 -13.64 -3.74 -15.23
CA ARG A 291 -13.81 -4.76 -16.28
C ARG A 291 -14.60 -4.20 -17.48
N GLY A 292 -14.09 -4.44 -18.69
CA GLY A 292 -14.68 -3.94 -19.94
C GLY A 292 -14.27 -2.52 -20.33
N VAL A 293 -13.53 -1.79 -19.49
CA VAL A 293 -12.95 -0.48 -19.82
C VAL A 293 -11.47 -0.65 -20.15
N ASN A 294 -11.05 -0.19 -21.32
CA ASN A 294 -9.63 -0.15 -21.72
C ASN A 294 -9.03 1.22 -21.38
N GLY A 295 -7.92 1.25 -20.64
CA GLY A 295 -7.21 2.49 -20.35
C GLY A 295 -5.70 2.33 -20.25
N ARG A 296 -4.96 3.45 -20.39
CA ARG A 296 -3.50 3.49 -20.58
C ARG A 296 -2.66 2.90 -19.43
N GLN A 297 -3.27 2.66 -18.27
CA GLN A 297 -2.59 2.16 -17.06
C GLN A 297 -2.69 0.64 -16.87
N ASP A 298 -3.54 -0.04 -17.65
CA ASP A 298 -3.59 -1.51 -17.70
C ASP A 298 -2.48 -2.11 -18.59
N ALA A 299 -1.85 -1.30 -19.44
CA ALA A 299 -0.73 -1.70 -20.29
C ALA A 299 0.61 -1.78 -19.53
N ALA A 300 0.63 -1.46 -18.22
CA ALA A 300 1.85 -1.34 -17.42
C ALA A 300 2.34 -2.67 -16.82
N SER A 301 1.59 -3.76 -16.97
CA SER A 301 1.81 -5.03 -16.28
C SER A 301 2.91 -5.94 -16.84
N GLY A 302 3.57 -5.57 -17.94
CA GLY A 302 4.55 -6.45 -18.56
C GLY A 302 3.95 -7.82 -18.90
N PRO A 303 4.69 -8.94 -18.75
CA PRO A 303 4.31 -10.28 -19.24
C PRO A 303 3.11 -10.93 -18.51
N LEU A 304 2.31 -10.18 -17.77
CA LEU A 304 1.02 -10.54 -17.14
C LEU A 304 -0.08 -10.93 -18.15
N LEU A 305 0.30 -11.46 -19.32
CA LEU A 305 -0.54 -11.79 -20.47
C LEU A 305 -0.99 -10.53 -21.23
N HIS A 306 -0.10 -9.99 -22.07
CA HIS A 306 -0.43 -8.98 -23.09
C HIS A 306 -1.04 -7.64 -22.58
N GLY A 307 -0.58 -7.10 -21.44
CA GLY A 307 -0.83 -5.70 -21.07
C GLY A 307 -2.26 -5.35 -20.64
N GLY A 308 -2.88 -6.18 -19.79
CA GLY A 308 -4.26 -5.99 -19.30
C GLY A 308 -4.44 -5.64 -17.82
N TYR A 309 -3.37 -5.45 -17.04
CA TYR A 309 -3.43 -5.26 -15.57
C TYR A 309 -2.58 -4.07 -15.07
N SER A 310 -2.91 -3.56 -13.90
CA SER A 310 -2.21 -2.43 -13.29
C SER A 310 -1.27 -2.92 -12.19
N VAL A 311 0.03 -2.61 -12.32
CA VAL A 311 1.01 -2.93 -11.28
C VAL A 311 0.71 -2.16 -10.00
N GLY A 312 0.28 -0.89 -10.10
CA GLY A 312 -0.09 -0.08 -8.95
C GLY A 312 -1.30 -0.66 -8.19
N ALA A 313 -2.37 -0.99 -8.92
CA ALA A 313 -3.55 -1.59 -8.32
C ALA A 313 -3.24 -2.95 -7.69
N SER A 314 -2.46 -3.79 -8.39
CA SER A 314 -2.07 -5.12 -7.89
C SER A 314 -1.17 -5.04 -6.65
N ALA A 315 -0.20 -4.13 -6.62
CA ALA A 315 0.70 -3.95 -5.48
C ALA A 315 -0.05 -3.50 -4.22
N LEU A 316 -0.97 -2.53 -4.34
CA LEU A 316 -1.79 -2.08 -3.21
C LEU A 316 -2.85 -3.11 -2.81
N ALA A 317 -3.33 -3.92 -3.76
CA ALA A 317 -4.25 -5.00 -3.48
C ALA A 317 -3.65 -6.06 -2.54
N ILE A 318 -2.31 -6.25 -2.54
CA ILE A 318 -1.64 -7.14 -1.58
C ILE A 318 -2.00 -6.72 -0.15
N ALA A 319 -1.89 -5.43 0.19
CA ALA A 319 -2.23 -4.91 1.51
C ALA A 319 -3.74 -5.00 1.77
N ALA A 320 -4.57 -4.54 0.82
CA ALA A 320 -6.03 -4.51 1.00
C ALA A 320 -6.62 -5.90 1.24
N THR A 321 -6.13 -6.92 0.53
CA THR A 321 -6.56 -8.32 0.68
C THR A 321 -5.93 -9.00 1.90
N ARG A 322 -4.72 -8.59 2.34
CA ARG A 322 -4.13 -9.07 3.60
C ARG A 322 -4.99 -8.69 4.81
N LEU A 323 -5.50 -7.47 4.78
CA LEU A 323 -6.27 -6.82 5.83
C LEU A 323 -7.77 -7.16 5.79
N SER A 324 -8.24 -7.86 4.75
CA SER A 324 -9.62 -8.37 4.66
C SER A 324 -9.64 -9.88 4.94
N PRO A 325 -10.31 -10.33 6.01
CA PRO A 325 -10.51 -11.75 6.27
C PRO A 325 -11.18 -12.49 5.11
N GLU A 326 -12.17 -11.87 4.46
CA GLU A 326 -12.98 -12.44 3.38
C GLU A 326 -12.17 -12.67 2.10
N HIS A 327 -11.18 -11.81 1.86
CA HIS A 327 -10.39 -11.82 0.62
C HIS A 327 -8.97 -12.38 0.83
N ARG A 328 -8.72 -13.08 1.93
CA ARG A 328 -7.38 -13.63 2.26
C ARG A 328 -6.81 -14.58 1.20
N ALA A 329 -7.67 -15.33 0.50
CA ALA A 329 -7.21 -16.18 -0.61
C ALA A 329 -6.56 -15.37 -1.74
N TRP A 330 -7.14 -14.20 -2.07
CA TRP A 330 -6.59 -13.29 -3.08
C TRP A 330 -5.23 -12.74 -2.69
N HIS A 331 -4.99 -12.52 -1.39
CA HIS A 331 -3.70 -12.07 -0.90
C HIS A 331 -2.57 -13.05 -1.28
N GLN A 332 -2.80 -14.34 -1.06
CA GLN A 332 -1.79 -15.36 -1.40
C GLN A 332 -1.56 -15.43 -2.91
N ASP A 333 -2.63 -15.35 -3.72
CA ASP A 333 -2.54 -15.36 -5.17
C ASP A 333 -1.79 -14.13 -5.72
N LEU A 334 -1.98 -12.95 -5.10
CA LEU A 334 -1.25 -11.72 -5.44
C LEU A 334 0.23 -11.79 -5.05
N LEU A 335 0.56 -12.38 -3.90
CA LEU A 335 1.97 -12.60 -3.52
C LEU A 335 2.68 -13.56 -4.48
N ASN A 336 2.00 -14.63 -4.88
CA ASN A 336 2.53 -15.58 -5.87
C ASN A 336 2.78 -14.88 -7.20
N ALA A 337 1.82 -14.08 -7.68
CA ALA A 337 1.99 -13.29 -8.89
C ALA A 337 3.19 -12.35 -8.80
N ALA A 338 3.32 -11.58 -7.70
CA ALA A 338 4.46 -10.68 -7.49
C ALA A 338 5.81 -11.43 -7.56
N ARG A 339 5.91 -12.60 -6.91
CA ARG A 339 7.12 -13.44 -6.90
C ARG A 339 7.52 -13.90 -8.29
N GLU A 340 6.57 -14.49 -9.02
CA GLU A 340 6.82 -15.05 -10.35
C GLU A 340 7.01 -13.97 -11.42
N MET A 341 6.49 -12.77 -11.20
CA MET A 341 6.51 -11.67 -12.17
C MET A 341 7.57 -10.60 -11.88
N GLY A 342 8.54 -10.91 -11.01
CA GLY A 342 9.79 -10.14 -10.93
C GLY A 342 9.92 -9.20 -9.74
N ILE A 343 9.20 -9.40 -8.64
CA ILE A 343 9.50 -8.69 -7.38
C ILE A 343 10.85 -9.16 -6.79
N ARG A 344 11.24 -10.43 -7.00
CA ARG A 344 12.45 -11.02 -6.39
C ARG A 344 13.73 -10.21 -6.68
N PRO A 345 14.06 -9.84 -7.94
CA PRO A 345 15.22 -8.97 -8.20
C PRO A 345 15.20 -7.62 -7.45
N MET A 346 14.00 -7.06 -7.22
CA MET A 346 13.85 -5.82 -6.45
C MET A 346 14.16 -6.05 -4.97
N LEU A 347 13.69 -7.17 -4.39
CA LEU A 347 13.92 -7.53 -2.98
C LEU A 347 15.36 -7.95 -2.69
N GLU A 348 16.08 -8.50 -3.68
CA GLU A 348 17.51 -8.80 -3.58
C GLU A 348 18.37 -7.52 -3.57
N LYS A 349 17.88 -6.43 -4.19
CA LYS A 349 18.54 -5.11 -4.25
C LYS A 349 17.58 -4.01 -3.80
N PRO A 350 17.15 -4.01 -2.53
CA PRO A 350 16.06 -3.15 -2.07
C PRO A 350 16.40 -1.65 -2.17
N HIS A 351 17.68 -1.29 -2.17
CA HIS A 351 18.16 0.09 -2.33
C HIS A 351 18.04 0.63 -3.77
N MET A 352 17.86 -0.23 -4.77
CA MET A 352 17.65 0.17 -6.16
C MET A 352 16.17 0.48 -6.46
N HIS A 353 15.25 -0.16 -5.73
CA HIS A 353 13.79 -0.02 -5.91
C HIS A 353 13.11 0.25 -4.56
N PRO A 354 13.41 1.37 -3.90
CA PRO A 354 13.06 1.55 -2.50
C PRO A 354 11.55 1.70 -2.27
N LEU A 355 10.81 2.29 -3.22
CA LEU A 355 9.37 2.47 -3.09
C LEU A 355 8.63 1.13 -3.23
N GLU A 356 8.97 0.38 -4.28
CA GLU A 356 8.38 -0.92 -4.59
C GLU A 356 8.65 -1.91 -3.47
N THR A 357 9.88 -1.94 -2.97
CA THR A 357 10.30 -2.79 -1.85
C THR A 357 9.52 -2.44 -0.59
N ALA A 358 9.44 -1.16 -0.23
CA ALA A 358 8.72 -0.72 0.97
C ALA A 358 7.22 -1.04 0.88
N LEU A 359 6.59 -0.80 -0.27
CA LEU A 359 5.18 -1.13 -0.51
C LEU A 359 4.92 -2.64 -0.44
N TYR A 360 5.78 -3.45 -1.07
CA TYR A 360 5.64 -4.90 -1.06
C TYR A 360 5.74 -5.47 0.36
N TRP A 361 6.82 -5.14 1.07
CA TRP A 361 7.00 -5.66 2.44
C TRP A 361 5.94 -5.15 3.39
N TRP A 362 5.53 -3.88 3.29
CA TRP A 362 4.38 -3.42 4.05
C TRP A 362 3.13 -4.23 3.72
N GLY A 363 2.76 -4.39 2.43
CA GLY A 363 1.56 -5.11 2.04
C GLY A 363 1.54 -6.58 2.46
N ALA A 364 2.69 -7.26 2.41
CA ALA A 364 2.85 -8.64 2.88
C ALA A 364 2.63 -8.77 4.40
N ASN A 365 2.99 -7.73 5.16
CA ASN A 365 2.99 -7.78 6.62
C ASN A 365 1.86 -7.00 7.29
N ALA A 366 1.12 -6.16 6.57
CA ALA A 366 0.11 -5.26 7.15
C ALA A 366 -0.92 -6.00 8.04
N ARG A 367 -1.23 -5.41 9.20
CA ARG A 367 -2.32 -5.81 10.11
C ARG A 367 -3.13 -4.58 10.53
N PRO A 368 -4.38 -4.77 11.01
CA PRO A 368 -5.10 -3.73 11.72
C PRO A 368 -4.35 -3.30 12.98
N TRP A 369 -4.38 -2.00 13.31
CA TRP A 369 -3.72 -1.40 14.47
C TRP A 369 -4.68 -1.08 15.61
#